data_AF-A0A8T3UYE6-F1
#
_entry.id   AF-A0A8T3UYE6-F1
#
_cell.length_a   1.000
_cell.length_b   1.000
_cell.length_c   1.000
_cell.angle_alpha   90.00
_cell.angle_beta   90.00
_cell.angle_gamma   90.00
#
_symmetry.space_group_name_H-M   'P 1'
#
loop_
_entity.id
_entity.type
_entity.pdbx_description
1 polymer ?
#
loop_
_entity_poly.entity_id
_entity_poly.type
_entity_poly.pdbx_seq_one_letter_code
_entity_poly.pdbx_strand_id
1 'polypeptide(L)' 'MNIMMRKICPRCGSHNVKWIIPQNWSQWICYDCDYTGPIIEGNQELADEIHESYMESQKEE' A
#
# COMPACT_ATOMS: atom_id res chain seq x y z
N MET A 1 -18.45 2.71 -15.72
CA MET A 1 -17.12 3.13 -15.23
C MET A 1 -16.31 1.87 -14.96
N ASN A 2 -15.09 1.76 -15.50
CA ASN A 2 -14.20 0.62 -15.22
C ASN A 2 -13.42 0.93 -13.94
N ILE A 3 -13.57 0.11 -12.91
CA ILE A 3 -12.80 0.23 -11.66
C ILE A 3 -11.44 -0.42 -11.91
N MET A 4 -10.36 0.36 -11.85
CA MET A 4 -8.99 -0.15 -12.03
C MET A 4 -8.45 -0.62 -10.68
N MET A 5 -8.21 -1.92 -10.56
CA MET A 5 -7.55 -2.53 -9.41
C MET A 5 -6.04 -2.30 -9.46
N ARG A 6 -5.43 -1.98 -8.30
CA ARG A 6 -4.00 -1.73 -8.13
C ARG A 6 -3.48 -2.39 -6.86
N LYS A 7 -2.18 -2.65 -6.83
CA LYS A 7 -1.47 -3.11 -5.63
C LYS A 7 -1.20 -1.91 -4.73
N ILE A 8 -1.60 -2.01 -3.47
CA ILE A 8 -1.59 -0.91 -2.51
C ILE A 8 -0.81 -1.35 -1.26
N CYS A 9 0.04 -0.46 -0.76
CA CYS A 9 0.69 -0.60 0.53
C CYS A 9 -0.37 -0.47 1.64
N PRO A 10 -0.55 -1.49 2.50
CA PRO A 10 -1.58 -1.45 3.54
C PRO A 10 -1.26 -0.47 4.68
N ARG A 11 -0.03 0.06 4.73
CA ARG A 11 0.39 1.03 5.75
C ARG A 11 0.09 2.47 5.35
N CYS A 12 0.43 2.86 4.12
CA CYS A 12 0.43 4.27 3.71
C CYS A 12 -0.43 4.58 2.47
N GLY A 13 -1.08 3.57 1.88
CA GLY A 13 -1.90 3.73 0.68
C GLY A 13 -1.11 3.81 -0.63
N SER A 14 0.23 3.81 -0.59
CA SER A 14 1.05 3.95 -1.78
C SER A 14 0.91 2.78 -2.77
N HIS A 15 0.97 3.10 -4.06
CA HIS A 15 1.11 2.13 -5.15
C HIS A 15 2.57 1.77 -5.45
N ASN A 16 3.53 2.44 -4.83
CA ASN A 16 4.98 2.27 -5.04
C ASN A 16 5.50 1.02 -4.30
N VAL A 17 4.88 -0.12 -4.58
CA VAL A 17 5.20 -1.43 -4.01
C VAL A 17 5.88 -2.31 -5.05
N LYS A 18 6.96 -2.99 -4.67
CA LYS A 18 7.61 -4.00 -5.52
C LYS A 18 7.69 -5.34 -4.82
N TRP A 19 7.57 -6.39 -5.62
CA TRP A 19 7.71 -7.76 -5.16
C TRP A 19 9.19 -8.09 -4.99
N ILE A 20 9.59 -8.59 -3.82
CA ILE A 20 11.01 -8.72 -3.46
C ILE A 20 11.61 -10.03 -4.02
N ILE A 21 10.90 -11.15 -3.88
CA ILE A 21 11.42 -12.47 -4.27
C ILE A 21 10.35 -13.37 -4.90
N PRO A 22 10.64 -14.01 -6.06
CA PRO A 22 9.68 -14.86 -6.77
C PRO A 22 9.10 -16.04 -5.97
N GLN A 23 9.83 -16.51 -4.98
CA GLN A 23 9.47 -17.68 -4.17
C GLN A 23 8.51 -17.35 -3.01
N ASN A 24 8.30 -16.06 -2.70
CA ASN A 24 7.45 -15.65 -1.60
C ASN A 24 6.47 -14.57 -2.08
N TRP A 25 5.27 -15.00 -2.52
CA TRP A 25 4.21 -14.13 -3.04
C TRP A 25 3.72 -13.07 -2.05
N SER A 26 4.01 -13.25 -0.75
CA SER A 26 3.60 -12.36 0.33
C SER A 26 4.65 -11.33 0.75
N GLN A 27 5.83 -11.29 0.11
CA GLN A 27 6.88 -10.31 0.45
C GLN A 27 7.01 -9.21 -0.59
N TRP A 28 6.43 -8.05 -0.26
CA TRP A 28 6.55 -6.81 -1.01
C TRP A 28 7.25 -5.76 -0.15
N ILE A 29 7.91 -4.80 -0.81
CA ILE A 29 8.46 -3.60 -0.18
C ILE A 29 7.72 -2.37 -0.73
N CYS A 30 7.32 -1.46 0.17
CA CYS A 30 6.87 -0.12 -0.17
C CYS A 30 8.06 0.84 -0.12
N TYR A 31 8.29 1.59 -1.20
CA TYR A 31 9.40 2.55 -1.25
C TYR A 31 9.08 3.91 -0.64
N ASP A 32 7.82 4.15 -0.25
CA ASP A 32 7.41 5.44 0.32
C ASP A 32 7.39 5.42 1.85
N CYS A 33 7.23 4.25 2.48
CA CYS A 33 7.16 4.12 3.95
C CYS A 33 7.95 2.93 4.51
N ASP A 34 8.82 2.32 3.70
CA ASP A 34 9.68 1.17 4.04
C ASP A 34 8.95 -0.09 4.56
N TYR A 35 7.63 -0.13 4.46
CA TYR A 35 6.83 -1.30 4.85
C TYR A 35 7.24 -2.53 4.02
N THR A 36 7.55 -3.62 4.71
CA THR A 36 7.84 -4.92 4.10
C THR A 36 6.81 -5.95 4.55
N GLY A 37 6.06 -6.54 3.61
CA GLY A 37 5.00 -7.51 3.93
C GLY A 37 4.00 -7.71 2.79
N PRO A 38 2.82 -8.29 3.09
CA PRO A 38 1.74 -8.47 2.12
C PRO A 38 1.19 -7.14 1.61
N ILE A 39 0.66 -7.12 0.39
CA ILE A 39 -0.09 -5.99 -0.18
C ILE A 39 -1.57 -6.30 -0.26
N ILE A 40 -2.38 -5.26 -0.42
CA ILE A 40 -3.79 -5.38 -0.75
C ILE A 40 -4.02 -4.98 -2.21
N GLU A 41 -5.09 -5.48 -2.82
CA GLU A 41 -5.53 -5.04 -4.13
C GLU A 41 -6.83 -4.25 -4.00
N GLY A 42 -6.87 -3.05 -4.58
CA GLY A 42 -8.00 -2.14 -4.43
C GLY A 42 -8.05 -1.03 -5.48
N ASN A 43 -9.08 -0.20 -5.40
CA ASN A 43 -9.24 0.98 -6.24
C ASN A 43 -8.51 2.21 -5.64
N GLN A 44 -8.55 3.33 -6.35
CA GLN A 44 -7.94 4.59 -5.87
C GLN A 44 -8.58 5.09 -4.57
N GLU A 45 -9.90 4.94 -4.43
CA GLU A 45 -10.63 5.36 -3.22
C GLU A 45 -10.10 4.67 -1.97
N LEU A 46 -9.91 3.34 -2.00
CA LEU A 46 -9.30 2.60 -0.89
C LEU A 46 -7.85 3.05 -0.61
N ALA A 47 -7.09 3.36 -1.66
CA ALA A 47 -5.72 3.84 -1.48
C ALA A 47 -5.69 5.21 -0.76
N ASP A 48 -6.61 6.09 -1.12
CA ASP A 48 -6.74 7.43 -0.53
C ASP A 48 -7.19 7.34 0.94
N GLU A 49 -8.19 6.51 1.26
CA GLU A 49 -8.64 6.28 2.64
C GLU A 49 -7.50 5.81 3.56
N ILE A 50 -6.68 4.86 3.10
CA ILE A 50 -5.53 4.35 3.86
C ILE A 50 -4.47 5.45 4.01
N HIS A 51 -4.24 6.23 2.96
CA HIS A 51 -3.27 7.32 3.01
C HIS A 51 -3.67 8.39 4.02
N GLU A 52 -4.94 8.80 4.03
CA GLU A 52 -5.48 9.76 4.99
C GLU A 52 -5.32 9.26 6.43
N SER A 53 -5.74 8.02 6.71
CA SER A 53 -5.59 7.41 8.03
C SER A 53 -4.12 7.33 8.48
N TYR A 54 -3.20 7.01 7.56
CA TYR A 54 -1.77 7.02 7.85
C TYR A 54 -1.28 8.42 8.23
N MET A 55 -1.63 9.45 7.45
CA MET A 55 -1.20 10.83 7.71
C MET A 55 -1.77 11.40 9.00
N GLU A 56 -2.96 10.98 9.41
CA GLU A 56 -3.54 11.31 10.72
C GLU A 56 -2.74 10.67 11.86
N SER A 57 -2.42 9.37 11.74
CA SER A 57 -1.64 8.67 12.78
C SER A 57 -0.25 9.27 13.03
N GLN A 58 0.35 9.92 12.03
CA GLN A 58 1.67 10.56 12.13
C GLN A 58 1.63 11.96 12.75
N LYS A 59 0.46 12.59 12.88
CA LYS A 59 0.31 13.92 13.53
C LYS A 59 0.13 13.83 15.04
N GLU A 60 -0.16 12.64 15.55
CA GLU A 60 -0.37 12.39 16.98
C GLU A 60 0.93 12.07 17.75
N GLU A 61 2.07 12.01 17.04
CA GLU A 61 3.43 11.86 17.59
C GLU A 61 4.15 13.22 17.71
#